data_AF-A0A1B9B230-F1
#
_entry.id   AF-A0A1B9B230-F1
#
_cell.length_a   1.000
_cell.length_b   1.000
_cell.length_c   1.000
_cell.angle_alpha   90.00
_cell.angle_beta   90.00
_cell.angle_gamma   90.00
#
_symmetry.space_group_name_H-M   'P 1'
#
loop_
_entity.id
_entity.type
_entity.pdbx_description
1 polymer ?
#
loop_
_entity_poly.entity_id
_entity_poly.type
_entity_poly.pdbx_seq_one_letter_code
_entity_poly.pdbx_strand_id
1 'polypeptide(L)' 'MIPLIWFSLFALFILYYINKLSDSFCTKKELPEAKQAKFFRTINILITILLISTYIEIFYTI' A
#
# COMPACT_ATOMS: atom_id res chain seq x y z
N MET A 1 7.95 0.27 -21.59
CA MET A 1 8.69 -0.58 -20.60
C MET A 1 9.34 0.23 -19.48
N ILE A 2 10.17 1.24 -19.78
CA ILE A 2 10.78 2.17 -18.78
C ILE A 2 9.79 2.73 -17.73
N PRO A 3 8.61 3.26 -18.10
CA PRO A 3 7.65 3.80 -17.12
C PRO A 3 7.12 2.76 -16.12
N LEU A 4 7.01 1.48 -16.53
CA LEU A 4 6.55 0.41 -15.63
C LEU A 4 7.58 0.12 -14.54
N ILE A 5 8.88 0.21 -14.85
CA ILE A 5 9.96 0.00 -13.88
C ILE A 5 9.94 1.11 -12.81
N TRP A 6 9.81 2.36 -13.23
CA TRP A 6 9.66 3.49 -12.31
C TRP A 6 8.42 3.37 -11.44
N PHE A 7 7.30 2.94 -12.02
CA PHE A 7 6.07 2.68 -11.27
C PHE A 7 6.26 1.56 -10.24
N SER A 8 6.91 0.45 -10.59
CA SER A 8 7.18 -0.64 -9.65
C SER A 8 8.03 -0.20 -8.46
N LEU A 9 9.06 0.62 -8.69
CA LEU A 9 9.87 1.20 -7.60
C LEU A 9 9.03 2.11 -6.71
N PHE A 10 8.19 2.95 -7.31
CA PHE A 10 7.27 3.82 -6.58
C PHE A 10 6.22 3.03 -5.78
N ALA A 11 5.69 1.96 -6.34
CA ALA A 11 4.73 1.07 -5.69
C ALA A 11 5.32 0.39 -4.44
N LEU A 12 6.56 -0.09 -4.52
CA LEU A 12 7.28 -0.64 -3.36
C LEU A 12 7.49 0.41 -2.28
N PHE A 13 7.85 1.64 -2.67
CA PHE A 13 8.00 2.77 -1.75
C PHE A 13 6.69 3.11 -1.03
N ILE A 14 5.58 3.17 -1.75
CA ILE A 14 4.23 3.38 -1.19
C ILE A 14 3.88 2.27 -0.20
N LEU A 15 4.08 1.01 -0.55
CA LEU A 15 3.80 -0.13 0.34
C LEU A 15 4.61 -0.06 1.63
N TYR A 16 5.89 0.30 1.54
CA TYR A 16 6.74 0.48 2.72
C TYR A 16 6.23 1.61 3.63
N TYR A 17 5.95 2.78 3.05
CA TYR A 17 5.49 3.94 3.83
C TYR A 17 4.13 3.71 4.48
N ILE A 18 3.19 3.09 3.78
CA ILE A 18 1.86 2.81 4.31
C ILE A 18 1.93 1.81 5.47
N ASN A 19 2.74 0.76 5.37
CA ASN A 19 2.92 -0.18 6.49
C ASN A 19 3.53 0.53 7.70
N LYS A 20 4.53 1.39 7.50
CA LYS A 20 5.15 2.19 8.59
C LYS A 20 4.17 3.17 9.23
N LEU A 21 3.34 3.84 8.43
CA LEU A 21 2.28 4.73 8.91
C LEU A 21 1.22 3.97 9.70
N SER A 22 0.81 2.80 9.20
CA SER A 22 -0.17 1.93 9.86
C SER A 22 0.34 1.44 11.20
N ASP A 23 1.62 1.05 11.28
CA ASP A 23 2.28 0.67 12.52
C ASP A 23 2.30 1.82 13.53
N SER A 24 2.79 3.00 13.12
CA SER A 24 2.77 4.20 13.98
C SER A 24 1.36 4.56 14.46
N PHE A 25 0.34 4.39 13.62
CA PHE A 25 -1.05 4.64 13.97
C PHE A 25 -1.57 3.62 15.00
N CYS A 26 -1.27 2.34 14.82
CA CYS A 26 -1.63 1.28 15.76
C CYS A 26 -0.95 1.46 17.12
N THR A 27 0.34 1.82 17.14
CA THR A 27 1.09 2.08 18.39
C THR A 27 0.57 3.31 19.12
N LYS A 28 0.33 4.43 18.43
CA LYS A 28 -0.16 5.68 19.04
C LYS A 28 -1.57 5.57 19.63
N LYS A 29 -2.37 4.65 19.11
CA LYS A 29 -3.78 4.51 19.47
C LYS A 29 -4.04 3.31 20.39
N GLU A 30 -2.97 2.66 20.87
CA GLU A 30 -3.00 1.45 21.74
C GLU A 30 -4.05 0.43 21.28
N LEU A 31 -4.14 0.19 19.96
CA LEU A 31 -5.16 -0.71 19.45
C LEU A 31 -4.89 -2.13 19.99
N PRO A 32 -5.92 -2.86 20.45
CA PRO A 32 -5.79 -4.27 20.78
C PRO A 32 -5.22 -5.05 19.58
N GLU A 33 -4.29 -5.98 19.78
CA GLU A 33 -3.62 -6.73 18.69
C GLU A 33 -4.61 -7.35 17.69
N ALA A 34 -5.75 -7.85 18.16
CA ALA A 34 -6.81 -8.40 17.32
C ALA A 34 -7.40 -7.38 16.33
N LYS A 35 -7.48 -6.10 16.71
CA LYS A 35 -7.94 -5.01 15.84
C LYS A 35 -6.82 -4.49 14.94
N GLN A 36 -5.57 -4.53 15.40
CA GLN A 36 -4.41 -4.14 14.59
C GLN A 36 -4.29 -5.04 13.35
N ALA A 37 -4.33 -6.36 13.52
CA ALA A 37 -4.23 -7.31 12.40
C ALA A 37 -5.30 -7.05 11.32
N LYS A 38 -6.55 -6.76 11.73
CA LYS A 38 -7.63 -6.41 10.81
C LYS A 38 -7.37 -5.08 10.09
N PHE A 39 -6.87 -4.07 10.79
CA PHE A 39 -6.54 -2.77 10.21
C PHE A 39 -5.43 -2.87 9.16
N PHE A 40 -4.30 -3.52 9.49
CA PHE A 40 -3.20 -3.75 8.55
C PHE A 40 -3.68 -4.51 7.30
N ARG A 41 -4.50 -5.55 7.48
CA ARG A 41 -5.06 -6.30 6.36
C ARG A 41 -5.94 -5.42 5.47
N THR A 42 -6.82 -4.60 6.05
CA THR A 42 -7.67 -3.69 5.28
C THR A 42 -6.84 -2.68 4.50
N ILE A 43 -5.86 -2.04 5.12
CA ILE A 43 -5.00 -1.06 4.46
C ILE A 43 -4.19 -1.70 3.33
N ASN A 44 -3.61 -2.88 3.56
CA ASN A 44 -2.85 -3.58 2.54
C ASN A 44 -3.71 -4.00 1.34
N ILE A 45 -4.96 -4.43 1.57
CA ILE A 45 -5.91 -4.72 0.48
C ILE A 45 -6.21 -3.45 -0.32
N LEU A 46 -6.51 -2.33 0.36
CA LEU A 46 -6.86 -1.07 -0.31
C LEU A 46 -5.69 -0.51 -1.14
N ILE A 47 -4.46 -0.52 -0.60
CA ILE A 47 -3.28 -0.09 -1.34
C ILE A 47 -2.98 -1.02 -2.50
N THR A 48 -3.12 -2.34 -2.33
CA THR A 48 -2.89 -3.30 -3.42
C THR A 48 -3.87 -3.06 -4.56
N ILE A 49 -5.15 -2.85 -4.25
CA ILE A 49 -6.17 -2.49 -5.26
C ILE A 49 -5.77 -1.21 -5.98
N LEU A 50 -5.42 -0.14 -5.24
CA LEU A 50 -5.01 1.13 -5.82
C LEU A 50 -3.82 0.97 -6.78
N LEU A 51 -2.77 0.27 -6.34
CA LEU A 51 -1.55 0.05 -7.13
C LEU A 51 -1.82 -0.79 -8.38
N ILE A 52 -2.67 -1.82 -8.29
CA ILE A 52 -3.05 -2.64 -9.44
C ILE A 52 -3.89 -1.81 -10.43
N SER A 53 -4.85 -1.03 -9.94
CA SER A 53 -5.66 -0.15 -10.80
C SER A 53 -4.79 0.84 -11.57
N THR A 54 -3.84 1.50 -10.89
CA THR A 54 -2.91 2.41 -11.55
C THR A 54 -1.93 1.69 -12.50
N TYR A 55 -1.47 0.49 -12.15
CA TYR A 55 -0.63 -0.31 -13.05
C TYR A 55 -1.34 -0.64 -14.36
N ILE A 56 -2.61 -1.06 -14.27
CA ILE A 56 -3.46 -1.36 -15.42
C ILE A 56 -3.64 -0.11 -16.28
N GLU A 57 -3.98 1.02 -15.66
CA GLU A 57 -4.14 2.30 -16.37
C GLU A 57 -2.88 2.70 -17.14
N ILE A 58 -1.70 2.62 -16.49
CA ILE A 58 -0.41 2.90 -17.12
C ILE A 58 -0.14 1.91 -18.27
N PHE A 59 -0.46 0.63 -18.10
CA PHE A 59 -0.26 -0.38 -19.12
C PHE A 59 -1.08 -0.15 -20.40
N TYR A 60 -2.32 0.34 -20.27
CA TYR A 60 -3.21 0.61 -21.41
C TYR A 60 -3.10 2.02 -21.99
N THR A 61 -2.57 2.97 -21.23
CA THR A 61 -2.39 4.37 -21.67
C THR A 61 -1.10 4.55 -22.49
N ILE A 62 -0.14 3.65 -22.35
CA ILE A 62 1.16 3.65 -23.03
C ILE A 62 1.10 2.87 -24.35
#